data_AF-A0A0S1NF30-F1
#
_entry.id   AF-A0A0S1NF30-F1
#
_cell.length_a   1.000
_cell.length_b   1.000
_cell.length_c   1.000
_cell.angle_alpha   90.00
_cell.angle_beta   90.00
_cell.angle_gamma   90.00
#
_symmetry.space_group_name_H-M   'P 1'
#
loop_
_entity.id
_entity.type
_entity.pdbx_description
1 polymer ?
#
loop_
_entity_poly.entity_id
_entity_poly.type
_entity_poly.pdbx_seq_one_letter_code
_entity_poly.pdbx_strand_id
1 'polypeptide(L)'
;LAVLHAIQSAALMHKVTKHCSSGFLTGCNCAIDRFGYEATKEWQWEGCSDNLEFSRQFVEAFYFGEKKKSVVEKQLKKKSLPSRH
;
A
#
# COMPACT_ATOMS: atom_id res chain seq x y z
N LEU A 1 7.58 -25.51 -4.83
CA LEU A 1 6.50 -24.63 -4.37
C LEU A 1 6.91 -23.15 -4.18
N ALA A 2 8.20 -22.82 -4.02
CA ALA A 2 8.65 -21.44 -3.75
C ALA A 2 8.30 -20.42 -4.86
N VAL A 3 8.51 -20.77 -6.13
CA VAL A 3 8.24 -19.86 -7.28
C VAL A 3 6.75 -19.55 -7.41
N LEU A 4 5.87 -20.54 -7.27
CA LEU A 4 4.42 -20.34 -7.34
C LEU A 4 3.91 -19.42 -6.22
N HIS A 5 4.39 -19.61 -4.99
CA HIS A 5 4.06 -18.73 -3.87
C HIS A 5 4.55 -17.30 -4.12
N ALA A 6 5.74 -17.12 -4.70
CA ALA A 6 6.25 -15.80 -5.06
C ALA A 6 5.36 -15.12 -6.12
N ILE A 7 4.95 -15.85 -7.16
CA ILE A 7 4.04 -15.32 -8.20
C ILE A 7 2.69 -14.92 -7.60
N GLN A 8 2.10 -15.78 -6.76
CA GLN A 8 0.83 -15.48 -6.08
C GLN A 8 0.95 -14.26 -5.15
N SER A 9 2.04 -14.17 -4.39
CA SER A 9 2.32 -13.03 -3.51
C SER A 9 2.46 -11.73 -4.29
N ALA A 10 3.17 -11.75 -5.43
CA ALA A 10 3.31 -10.60 -6.31
C ALA A 10 1.97 -10.18 -6.94
N ALA A 11 1.16 -11.16 -7.36
CA ALA A 11 -0.17 -10.89 -7.91
C ALA A 11 -1.10 -10.23 -6.89
N LEU A 12 -1.11 -10.72 -5.64
CA LEU A 12 -1.89 -10.12 -4.55
C LEU A 12 -1.42 -8.70 -4.26
N MET A 13 -0.10 -8.50 -4.13
CA MET A 13 0.48 -7.18 -3.89
C MET A 13 0.05 -6.19 -4.98
N HIS A 14 0.21 -6.55 -6.26
CA HIS A 14 -0.18 -5.72 -7.39
C HIS A 14 -1.67 -5.35 -7.37
N LYS A 15 -2.56 -6.35 -7.15
CA LYS A 15 -4.01 -6.10 -7.10
C LYS A 15 -4.38 -5.18 -5.95
N VAL A 16 -3.87 -5.43 -4.75
CA VAL A 16 -4.16 -4.60 -3.56
C VAL A 16 -3.70 -3.17 -3.77
N THR A 17 -2.49 -2.99 -4.31
CA THR A 17 -1.96 -1.64 -4.55
C THR A 17 -2.80 -0.89 -5.57
N LYS A 18 -3.16 -1.51 -6.70
CA LYS A 18 -3.98 -0.88 -7.74
C LYS A 18 -5.40 -0.57 -7.28
N HIS A 19 -6.03 -1.46 -6.53
CA HIS A 19 -7.35 -1.19 -5.95
C HIS A 19 -7.30 -0.09 -4.89
N CYS A 20 -6.18 0.06 -4.20
CA CYS A 20 -5.99 1.15 -3.25
C CYS A 20 -5.87 2.50 -3.97
N SER A 21 -5.00 2.59 -4.98
CA SER A 21 -4.79 3.83 -5.73
C SER A 21 -5.99 4.21 -6.60
N SER A 22 -6.82 3.23 -7.02
CA SER A 22 -8.10 3.50 -7.69
C SER A 22 -9.25 3.89 -6.74
N GLY A 23 -9.04 3.90 -5.42
CA GLY A 23 -10.09 4.14 -4.44
C GLY A 23 -11.15 3.03 -4.31
N PHE A 24 -10.91 1.85 -4.90
CA PHE A 24 -11.84 0.71 -4.79
C PHE A 24 -11.76 0.05 -3.41
N LEU A 25 -10.56 0.00 -2.83
CA LEU A 25 -10.33 -0.58 -1.50
C LEU A 25 -10.40 0.52 -0.44
N THR A 26 -11.29 0.38 0.53
CA THR A 26 -11.38 1.29 1.68
C THR A 26 -10.35 0.95 2.75
N GLY A 27 -9.82 1.97 3.45
CA GLY A 27 -8.96 1.75 4.61
C GLY A 27 -7.47 1.59 4.30
N CYS A 28 -7.09 1.89 3.06
CA CYS A 28 -5.71 2.10 2.65
C CYS A 28 -5.57 3.54 2.11
N ASN A 29 -4.35 4.03 1.95
CA ASN A 29 -4.06 5.36 1.42
C ASN A 29 -3.00 5.29 0.32
N CYS A 30 -2.94 6.32 -0.52
CA CYS A 30 -1.83 6.54 -1.43
C CYS A 30 -0.51 6.58 -0.65
N ALA A 31 0.58 6.16 -1.29
CA ALA A 31 1.89 6.24 -0.67
C ALA A 31 2.15 7.70 -0.25
N ILE A 32 2.57 7.89 1.00
CA ILE A 32 3.10 9.19 1.41
C ILE A 32 4.43 9.31 0.68
N ASP A 33 4.53 10.32 -0.18
CA ASP A 33 5.78 10.67 -0.84
C ASP A 33 6.82 11.03 0.22
N ARG A 34 7.59 10.04 0.66
CA ARG A 34 8.80 10.20 1.46
C ARG A 34 10.00 10.53 0.58
N PHE A 35 9.75 11.06 -0.61
CA PHE A 35 10.80 11.55 -1.45
C PHE A 35 11.33 12.81 -0.78
N GLY A 36 12.43 12.66 -0.03
CA GLY A 36 13.33 13.74 0.34
C GLY A 36 14.04 14.36 -0.88
N TYR A 37 13.52 14.15 -2.08
CA TYR A 37 13.82 14.97 -3.23
C TYR A 37 13.00 16.24 -3.02
N GLU A 38 13.70 17.29 -2.57
CA GLU A 38 13.25 18.65 -2.72
C GLU A 38 12.72 18.77 -4.15
N ALA A 39 11.39 18.84 -4.28
CA ALA A 39 10.73 18.95 -5.56
C ALA A 39 11.24 20.25 -6.18
N THR A 40 12.30 20.14 -6.97
CA THR A 40 12.83 21.21 -7.77
C THR A 40 11.66 21.72 -8.61
N LYS A 41 11.52 23.04 -8.73
CA LYS A 41 10.34 23.70 -9.34
C LYS A 41 10.04 23.19 -10.76
N GLU A 42 10.98 22.48 -11.37
CA GLU A 42 10.96 21.92 -12.70
C GLU A 42 10.13 20.62 -12.83
N TRP A 43 9.94 19.84 -11.77
CA TRP A 43 9.10 18.64 -11.84
C TRP A 43 8.52 18.25 -10.46
N GLN A 44 7.22 17.98 -10.41
CA GLN A 44 6.51 17.58 -9.21
C GLN A 44 5.88 16.20 -9.42
N TRP A 45 6.02 15.32 -8.42
CA TRP A 45 5.21 14.12 -8.35
C TRP A 45 3.78 14.52 -8.00
N GLU A 46 2.87 14.38 -8.94
CA GLU A 46 1.44 14.60 -8.73
C GLU A 46 0.66 13.28 -8.86
N GLY A 47 -0.50 13.21 -8.19
CA GLY A 47 -1.39 12.06 -8.22
C GLY A 47 -1.20 11.07 -7.08
N CYS A 48 -1.86 9.91 -7.19
CA CYS A 48 -1.86 8.88 -6.16
C CYS A 48 -0.81 7.81 -6.46
N SER A 49 0.28 7.82 -5.69
CA SER A 49 1.31 6.80 -5.77
C SER A 49 0.87 5.50 -5.07
N ASP A 50 1.35 4.39 -5.61
CA ASP A 50 1.03 3.02 -5.21
C ASP A 50 1.65 2.69 -3.82
N ASN A 51 0.82 2.41 -2.80
CA ASN A 51 1.29 2.09 -1.45
C ASN A 51 1.74 0.63 -1.30
N LEU A 52 3.00 0.38 -1.65
CA LEU A 52 3.63 -0.94 -1.57
C LEU A 52 3.77 -1.46 -0.13
N GLU A 53 3.97 -0.58 0.84
CA GLU A 53 4.16 -0.98 2.25
C GLU A 53 2.86 -1.51 2.86
N PHE A 54 1.73 -0.86 2.59
CA PHE A 54 0.41 -1.40 2.95
C PHE A 54 0.18 -2.77 2.29
N SER A 55 0.48 -2.88 1.00
CA SER A 55 0.23 -4.09 0.22
C SER A 55 1.11 -5.26 0.70
N ARG A 56 2.38 -5.00 1.07
CA ARG A 56 3.27 -5.98 1.69
C ARG A 56 2.70 -6.48 3.03
N GLN A 57 2.28 -5.57 3.91
CA GLN A 57 1.69 -5.93 5.20
C GLN A 57 0.40 -6.74 5.03
N PHE A 58 -0.43 -6.38 4.05
CA PHE A 58 -1.64 -7.13 3.70
C PHE A 58 -1.30 -8.57 3.26
N VAL A 59 -0.36 -8.72 2.32
CA VAL A 59 0.04 -10.05 1.81
C VAL A 59 0.66 -10.90 2.91
N GLU A 60 1.50 -10.31 3.76
CA GLU A 60 2.03 -11.02 4.93
C GLU A 60 0.93 -11.45 5.90
N ALA A 61 -0.06 -10.59 6.18
CA ALA A 61 -1.19 -10.96 7.02
C ALA A 61 -2.05 -12.05 6.36
N PHE A 62 -2.19 -12.04 5.05
CA PHE A 62 -2.94 -13.04 4.28
C PHE A 62 -2.32 -14.44 4.39
N TYR A 63 -0.99 -14.56 4.29
CA TYR A 63 -0.31 -15.86 4.42
C TYR A 63 -0.06 -16.31 5.86
N PHE A 64 0.20 -15.38 6.78
CA PHE A 64 0.63 -15.72 8.15
C PHE A 64 -0.48 -15.61 9.22
N GLY A 65 -1.68 -15.15 8.87
CA GLY A 65 -2.84 -15.09 9.79
C GLY A 65 -2.66 -14.18 11.00
N GLU A 66 -3.55 -14.33 12.00
CA GLU A 66 -3.88 -13.37 13.08
C GLU A 66 -2.72 -12.72 13.85
N LYS A 67 -1.52 -13.30 13.82
CA LYS A 67 -0.30 -12.76 14.45
C LYS A 67 0.11 -11.38 13.91
N LYS A 68 -0.40 -10.96 12.75
CA LYS A 68 -0.15 -9.63 12.13
C LYS A 68 -1.41 -8.77 11.90
N LYS A 69 -2.62 -9.21 12.29
CA LYS A 69 -3.86 -8.41 12.17
C LYS A 69 -3.74 -7.04 12.83
N SER A 70 -3.05 -6.99 13.97
CA SER A 70 -2.81 -5.76 14.73
C SER A 70 -2.01 -4.70 13.97
N VAL A 71 -1.24 -5.06 12.94
CA VAL A 71 -0.48 -4.10 12.11
C VAL A 71 -1.39 -3.48 11.05
N VAL A 72 -2.15 -4.31 10.33
CA VAL A 72 -3.11 -3.85 9.30
C VAL A 72 -4.24 -3.03 9.94
N GLU A 73 -4.80 -3.48 11.07
CA GLU A 73 -5.80 -2.71 11.84
C GLU A 73 -5.27 -1.37 12.36
N LYS A 74 -4.00 -1.30 12.77
CA LYS A 74 -3.39 -0.03 13.19
C LYS A 74 -3.22 0.94 12.01
N GLN A 75 -2.95 0.46 10.80
CA GLN A 75 -2.91 1.29 9.59
C GLN A 75 -4.32 1.72 9.16
N LEU A 76 -5.31 0.83 9.24
CA LEU A 76 -6.73 1.15 9.04
C LEU A 76 -7.22 2.25 10.01
N LYS A 77 -6.68 2.26 11.24
CA LYS A 77 -6.98 3.28 12.27
C LYS A 77 -6.16 4.57 12.12
N LYS A 78 -5.06 4.60 11.35
CA LYS A 78 -4.35 5.84 10.97
C LYS A 78 -5.13 6.58 9.88
N LYS A 79 -6.34 7.00 10.23
CA LYS A 79 -7.36 7.62 9.38
C LYS A 79 -7.10 9.12 9.12
N SER A 80 -5.88 9.61 9.36
CA SER A 80 -5.62 11.03 9.63
C SER A 80 -4.74 11.76 8.62
N LEU A 81 -4.43 11.18 7.46
CA LEU A 81 -3.96 11.98 6.32
C LEU A 81 -5.05 11.98 5.26
N PRO A 82 -5.62 13.15 4.91
CA PRO A 82 -6.63 13.23 3.88
C PRO A 82 -6.04 12.71 2.58
N SER A 83 -6.72 11.74 1.98
CA SER A 83 -6.46 11.30 0.61
C SER A 83 -6.54 12.53 -0.27
N ARG A 84 -5.39 12.99 -0.79
CA ARG A 84 -5.37 13.98 -1.86
C ARG A 84 -5.82 13.22 -3.11
N HIS A 85 -7.10 13.37 -3.44
CA HIS A 85 -7.63 13.07 -4.77
C HIS A 85 -7.15 14.14 -5.74
#